data_AF-A0A5A8D034-F1
#
_entry.id   AF-A0A5A8D034-F1
#
_cell.length_a   1.000
_cell.length_b   1.000
_cell.length_c   1.000
_cell.angle_alpha   90.00
_cell.angle_beta   90.00
_cell.angle_gamma   90.00
#
_symmetry.space_group_name_H-M   'P 1'
#
loop_
_entity.id
_entity.type
_entity.pdbx_description
1 polymer ?
#
loop_
_entity_poly.entity_id
_entity_poly.type
_entity_poly.pdbx_seq_one_letter_code
_entity_poly.pdbx_strand_id
1 'polypeptide(L)'
;MDPGTLVEAAVTLLKTYRPAVDTVDSHVRSALGAYDESCESDRLLLQQVFYGCQRHRKELRVLLSALFFNRGAHLNRADHHRITALAYLLLFRLDEMGWARVKPLLASQGLNRVHILLRFLLDRDMTSTWLVEDWSKTLDRSFVVDKMLGGLYRAEPDITKWLAATHAAAFGGGEGGSDTARSGAGGQSRGEAAGDGSADAAGAGAAAAAGAAAGAATAAAAATGGHPKRGVTRPVSPNITKPRPRFLPEPARIEATVKARPIPASLNATSLQQLQAEADDRRRRAREQAAGRAAAARAPRLHATRNTTDKARAEQEARLSAELQFEGVPARGVPALPEEGANVRLNAAAVTREEYVLRRRREEEAALVRRFEAELRDGAEFHQWQAEMRARDEEERLLAVARRKEEMEASAANAKAAVSRDLQAKQELAEAVRRRRAVGEELARERRREDEVACRAIADEVRKVRETAPREAEAAVAAARAAAAAAERERAAEAAAEAAALRAAEAAEAADRIRRLRAEDEVPLRSGSAAGSGAPFDPTWTAGHGLLDEMSLQEARERLAATQAAEAEAEERRRQDIIVARRNQSR
;
A
#
# COMPACT_ATOMS: atom_id res chain seq x y z
N MET A 1 28.42 46.59 -6.89
CA MET A 1 28.28 45.72 -5.70
C MET A 1 28.59 44.28 -6.09
N ASP A 2 28.99 43.43 -5.13
CA ASP A 2 29.11 42.00 -5.40
C ASP A 2 27.74 41.40 -5.80
N PRO A 3 27.69 40.42 -6.73
CA PRO A 3 26.43 39.80 -7.16
C PRO A 3 25.59 39.26 -6.01
N GLY A 4 26.26 38.75 -4.96
CA GLY A 4 25.61 38.24 -3.75
C GLY A 4 24.94 39.32 -2.92
N THR A 5 25.65 40.41 -2.66
CA THR A 5 25.13 41.52 -1.84
C THR A 5 24.01 42.27 -2.56
N LEU A 6 24.04 42.31 -3.89
CA LEU A 6 22.98 42.89 -4.70
C LEU A 6 21.67 42.09 -4.60
N VAL A 7 21.70 40.76 -4.67
CA VAL A 7 20.48 39.96 -4.47
C VAL A 7 19.99 40.06 -3.03
N GLU A 8 20.90 40.11 -2.06
CA GLU A 8 20.51 40.33 -0.66
C GLU A 8 19.83 41.67 -0.45
N ALA A 9 20.32 42.75 -1.08
CA ALA A 9 19.67 44.05 -1.07
C ALA A 9 18.27 44.01 -1.73
N ALA A 10 18.09 43.26 -2.81
CA ALA A 10 16.76 43.06 -3.40
C ALA A 10 15.81 42.32 -2.44
N VAL A 11 16.34 41.33 -1.72
CA VAL A 11 15.57 40.55 -0.74
C VAL A 11 15.20 41.39 0.49
N THR A 12 16.11 42.21 1.01
CA THR A 12 15.80 43.10 2.14
C THR A 12 14.74 44.11 1.74
N LEU A 13 14.82 44.67 0.54
CA LEU A 13 13.85 45.63 0.03
C LEU A 13 12.45 45.01 -0.13
N LEU A 14 12.36 43.76 -0.62
CA LEU A 14 11.10 42.99 -0.66
C LEU A 14 10.55 42.65 0.74
N LYS A 15 11.42 42.41 1.72
CA LYS A 15 11.03 42.06 3.10
C LYS A 15 10.53 43.27 3.89
N THR A 16 11.14 44.44 3.69
CA THR A 16 10.81 45.66 4.44
C THR A 16 9.56 46.37 3.92
N TYR A 17 9.13 46.05 2.69
CA TYR A 17 7.98 46.69 2.06
C TYR A 17 6.65 46.39 2.77
N ARG A 18 5.97 47.44 3.23
CA ARG A 18 4.65 47.36 3.88
C ARG A 18 3.59 48.03 3.02
N PRO A 19 2.79 47.28 2.24
CA PRO A 19 1.84 47.85 1.29
C PRO A 19 0.67 48.63 1.93
N ALA A 20 0.47 48.50 3.24
CA ALA A 20 -0.58 49.22 3.97
C ALA A 20 -0.15 50.62 4.44
N VAL A 21 1.16 50.89 4.49
CA VAL A 21 1.74 52.13 5.04
C VAL A 21 2.46 52.92 3.96
N ASP A 22 3.23 52.22 3.11
CA ASP A 22 4.09 52.85 2.13
C ASP A 22 3.61 52.60 0.70
N THR A 23 3.65 53.64 -0.12
CA THR A 23 3.57 53.49 -1.58
C THR A 23 4.86 52.81 -2.09
N VAL A 24 4.75 52.15 -3.24
CA VAL A 24 5.90 51.43 -3.84
C VAL A 24 7.08 52.39 -4.04
N ASP A 25 6.81 53.60 -4.55
CA ASP A 25 7.83 54.61 -4.82
C ASP A 25 8.41 55.24 -3.54
N SER A 26 7.58 55.50 -2.53
CA SER A 26 8.05 56.07 -1.26
C SER A 26 8.98 55.10 -0.53
N HIS A 27 8.64 53.81 -0.53
CA HIS A 27 9.47 52.75 0.05
C HIS A 27 10.83 52.66 -0.65
N VAL A 28 10.84 52.62 -1.99
CA VAL A 28 12.07 52.54 -2.77
C VAL A 28 12.96 53.75 -2.55
N ARG A 29 12.39 54.96 -2.52
CA ARG A 29 13.16 56.18 -2.25
C ARG A 29 13.72 56.21 -0.83
N SER A 30 12.98 55.73 0.15
CA SER A 30 13.46 55.65 1.54
C SER A 30 14.55 54.58 1.70
N ALA A 31 14.34 53.38 1.15
CA ALA A 31 15.25 52.25 1.27
C ALA A 31 16.54 52.42 0.45
N LEU A 32 16.45 53.03 -0.73
CA LEU A 32 17.60 53.26 -1.62
C LEU A 32 18.17 54.69 -1.52
N GLY A 33 17.56 55.57 -0.73
CA GLY A 33 18.03 56.95 -0.54
C GLY A 33 19.36 57.05 0.22
N ALA A 34 19.71 56.01 0.96
CA ALA A 34 20.98 55.89 1.68
C ALA A 34 22.11 55.21 0.86
N TYR A 35 21.84 54.83 -0.40
CA TYR A 35 22.85 54.20 -1.27
C TYR A 35 23.69 55.27 -1.99
N ASP A 36 25.00 55.06 -1.99
CA ASP A 36 26.00 55.93 -2.59
C ASP A 36 25.80 56.09 -4.12
N GLU A 37 26.02 57.30 -4.64
CA GLU A 37 25.76 57.66 -6.06
C GLU A 37 26.68 56.92 -7.05
N SER A 38 27.79 56.37 -6.57
CA SER A 38 28.80 55.63 -7.36
C SER A 38 28.29 54.33 -8.00
N CYS A 39 27.03 53.91 -7.74
CA CYS A 39 26.45 52.65 -8.19
C CYS A 39 25.05 52.80 -8.81
N GLU A 40 24.83 53.80 -9.66
CA GLU A 40 23.54 54.04 -10.34
C GLU A 40 22.97 52.80 -11.05
N SER A 41 23.82 52.01 -11.71
CA SER A 41 23.39 50.80 -12.43
C SER A 41 22.81 49.73 -11.51
N ASP A 42 23.41 49.52 -10.33
CA ASP A 42 22.94 48.54 -9.34
C ASP A 42 21.66 49.04 -8.67
N ARG A 43 21.58 50.34 -8.39
CA ARG A 43 20.37 50.99 -7.87
C ARG A 43 19.21 50.84 -8.84
N LEU A 44 19.42 51.09 -10.14
CA LEU A 44 18.41 50.90 -11.17
C LEU A 44 17.97 49.44 -11.27
N LEU A 45 18.89 48.49 -11.19
CA LEU A 45 18.55 47.08 -11.22
C LEU A 45 17.71 46.68 -9.99
N LEU A 46 18.08 47.15 -8.79
CA LEU A 46 17.29 46.93 -7.56
C LEU A 46 15.86 47.51 -7.68
N GLN A 47 15.74 48.73 -8.21
CA GLN A 47 14.44 49.35 -8.48
C GLN A 47 13.62 48.51 -9.46
N GLN A 48 14.21 48.12 -10.58
CA GLN A 48 13.53 47.31 -11.59
C GLN A 48 13.12 45.93 -11.09
N VAL A 49 13.94 45.29 -10.24
CA VAL A 49 13.61 44.00 -9.61
C VAL A 49 12.43 44.16 -8.66
N PHE A 50 12.44 45.18 -7.82
CA PHE A 50 11.36 45.42 -6.89
C PHE A 50 10.05 45.78 -7.57
N TYR A 51 10.06 46.77 -8.48
CA TYR A 51 8.88 47.17 -9.23
C TYR A 51 8.32 46.01 -10.05
N GLY A 52 9.20 45.21 -10.67
CA GLY A 52 8.80 44.03 -11.43
C GLY A 52 8.19 42.93 -10.56
N CYS A 53 8.77 42.64 -9.39
CA CYS A 53 8.20 41.69 -8.43
C CYS A 53 6.82 42.13 -7.92
N GLN A 54 6.60 43.44 -7.77
CA GLN A 54 5.31 43.98 -7.35
C GLN A 54 4.28 43.99 -8.49
N ARG A 55 4.71 44.33 -9.73
CA ARG A 55 3.86 44.31 -10.93
C ARG A 55 3.38 42.91 -11.25
N HIS A 56 4.27 41.93 -11.25
CA HIS A 56 3.99 40.52 -11.56
C HIS A 56 3.77 39.66 -10.31
N ARG A 57 3.25 40.27 -9.23
CA ARG A 57 3.09 39.60 -7.94
C ARG A 57 2.13 38.42 -8.01
N LYS A 58 1.11 38.48 -8.86
CA LYS A 58 0.11 37.41 -9.00
C LYS A 58 0.73 36.18 -9.65
N GLU A 59 1.45 36.38 -10.74
CA GLU A 59 2.11 35.35 -11.54
C GLU A 59 3.22 34.67 -10.75
N LEU A 60 4.05 35.48 -10.07
CA LEU A 60 5.09 34.96 -9.18
C LEU A 60 4.48 34.19 -8.00
N ARG A 61 3.34 34.62 -7.45
CA ARG A 61 2.66 33.87 -6.38
C ARG A 61 2.17 32.50 -6.84
N VAL A 62 1.61 32.39 -8.03
CA VAL A 62 1.19 31.10 -8.62
C VAL A 62 2.40 30.18 -8.74
N LEU A 63 3.49 30.68 -9.32
CA LEU A 63 4.75 29.94 -9.46
C LEU A 63 5.29 29.46 -8.12
N LEU A 64 5.43 30.36 -7.15
CA LEU A 64 5.97 30.01 -5.85
C LEU A 64 5.05 29.02 -5.13
N SER A 65 3.73 29.16 -5.24
CA SER A 65 2.79 28.23 -4.62
C SER A 65 2.98 26.82 -5.17
N ALA A 66 3.12 26.66 -6.49
CA ALA A 66 3.38 25.36 -7.11
C ALA A 66 4.79 24.81 -6.79
N LEU A 67 5.81 25.67 -6.80
CA LEU A 67 7.17 25.28 -6.46
C LEU A 67 7.26 24.77 -5.02
N PHE A 68 6.72 25.51 -4.05
CA PHE A 68 6.75 25.12 -2.64
C PHE A 68 5.82 23.94 -2.34
N PHE A 69 4.75 23.73 -3.12
CA PHE A 69 3.91 22.54 -3.00
C PHE A 69 4.63 21.28 -3.50
N ASN A 70 5.27 21.36 -4.67
CA ASN A 70 5.91 20.20 -5.31
C ASN A 70 7.33 19.90 -4.77
N ARG A 71 8.08 20.95 -4.41
CA ARG A 71 9.50 20.85 -4.00
C ARG A 71 9.76 21.41 -2.59
N GLY A 72 8.71 21.58 -1.78
CA GLY A 72 8.80 22.17 -0.44
C GLY A 72 9.70 21.43 0.55
N ALA A 73 9.99 20.15 0.33
CA ALA A 73 10.94 19.38 1.16
C ALA A 73 12.38 19.91 1.06
N HIS A 74 12.74 20.53 -0.06
CA HIS A 74 14.10 21.00 -0.33
C HIS A 74 14.25 22.52 -0.26
N LEU A 75 13.14 23.26 -0.10
CA LEU A 75 13.12 24.73 -0.01
C LEU A 75 12.66 25.20 1.36
N ASN A 76 13.42 26.12 1.96
CA ASN A 76 13.00 26.77 3.19
C ASN A 76 12.02 27.92 2.91
N ARG A 77 11.01 28.10 3.77
CA ARG A 77 10.09 29.25 3.73
C ARG A 77 10.83 30.59 3.86
N ALA A 78 11.95 30.62 4.57
CA ALA A 78 12.80 31.81 4.69
C ALA A 78 13.31 32.33 3.33
N ASP A 79 13.36 31.46 2.32
CA ASP A 79 13.84 31.79 0.98
C ASP A 79 12.75 32.30 0.04
N HIS A 80 11.52 32.50 0.53
CA HIS A 80 10.40 32.97 -0.29
C HIS A 80 10.74 34.25 -1.09
N HIS A 81 11.20 35.31 -0.42
CA HIS A 81 11.55 36.57 -1.08
C HIS A 81 12.75 36.44 -2.01
N ARG A 82 13.71 35.58 -1.67
CA ARG A 82 14.90 35.30 -2.49
C ARG A 82 14.52 34.59 -3.78
N ILE A 83 13.72 33.53 -3.68
CA ILE A 83 13.19 32.81 -4.84
C ILE A 83 12.27 33.71 -5.66
N THR A 84 11.50 34.60 -5.05
CA THR A 84 10.68 35.59 -5.78
C THR A 84 11.55 36.49 -6.65
N ALA A 85 12.62 37.07 -6.09
CA ALA A 85 13.55 37.92 -6.83
C ALA A 85 14.25 37.14 -7.97
N LEU A 86 14.72 35.91 -7.69
CA LEU A 86 15.37 35.07 -8.69
C LEU A 86 14.41 34.61 -9.80
N ALA A 87 13.18 34.24 -9.45
CA ALA A 87 12.15 33.85 -10.42
C ALA A 87 11.77 35.02 -11.33
N TYR A 88 11.67 36.24 -10.80
CA TYR A 88 11.44 37.43 -11.61
C TYR A 88 12.59 37.65 -12.62
N LEU A 89 13.84 37.56 -12.15
CA LEU A 89 15.01 37.70 -13.01
C LEU A 89 15.03 36.66 -14.14
N LEU A 90 14.65 35.42 -13.83
CA LEU A 90 14.63 34.31 -14.79
C LEU A 90 13.49 34.40 -15.80
N LEU A 91 12.27 34.77 -15.37
CA LEU A 91 11.09 34.76 -16.25
C LEU A 91 10.92 36.03 -17.07
N PHE A 92 11.31 37.19 -16.54
CA PHE A 92 11.02 38.48 -17.17
C PHE A 92 12.27 39.22 -17.66
N ARG A 93 13.43 39.01 -17.02
CA ARG A 93 14.66 39.78 -17.32
C ARG A 93 15.76 38.97 -18.00
N LEU A 94 15.58 37.66 -18.16
CA LEU A 94 16.59 36.79 -18.76
C LEU A 94 16.84 37.14 -20.23
N ASP A 95 15.78 37.42 -21.00
CA ASP A 95 15.91 37.85 -22.40
C ASP A 95 16.55 39.24 -22.53
N GLU A 96 16.32 40.14 -21.57
CA GLU A 96 16.86 41.52 -21.63
C GLU A 96 18.32 41.60 -21.20
N MET A 97 18.71 40.86 -20.15
CA MET A 97 20.05 40.92 -19.57
C MET A 97 20.99 39.82 -20.10
N GLY A 98 20.42 38.74 -20.63
CA GLY A 98 21.13 37.55 -21.06
C GLY A 98 21.64 36.66 -19.91
N TRP A 99 21.90 35.40 -20.23
CA TRP A 99 22.40 34.40 -19.27
C TRP A 99 23.73 34.80 -18.63
N ALA A 100 24.61 35.48 -19.36
CA ALA A 100 25.94 35.88 -18.89
C ALA A 100 25.89 36.80 -17.64
N ARG A 101 24.89 37.70 -17.56
CA ARG A 101 24.72 38.61 -16.42
C ARG A 101 23.90 37.99 -15.28
N VAL A 102 22.96 37.09 -15.60
CA VAL A 102 22.12 36.42 -14.60
C VAL A 102 22.88 35.30 -13.88
N LYS A 103 23.77 34.58 -14.57
CA LYS A 103 24.53 33.45 -14.02
C LYS A 103 25.34 33.80 -12.75
N PRO A 104 26.12 34.89 -12.69
CA PRO A 104 26.83 35.27 -11.46
C PRO A 104 25.89 35.58 -10.28
N LEU A 105 24.74 36.22 -10.55
CA LEU A 105 23.72 36.52 -9.53
C LEU A 105 23.16 35.22 -8.94
N LEU A 106 22.86 34.23 -9.79
CA LEU A 106 22.40 32.92 -9.35
C LEU A 106 23.45 32.14 -8.57
N ALA A 107 24.70 32.10 -9.06
CA ALA A 107 25.78 31.36 -8.42
C ALA A 107 26.03 31.82 -6.96
N SER A 108 25.80 33.10 -6.66
CA SER A 108 26.02 33.68 -5.34
C SER A 108 25.00 33.25 -4.26
N GLN A 109 23.81 32.79 -4.63
CA GLN A 109 22.69 32.59 -3.69
C GLN A 109 22.60 31.18 -3.10
N GLY A 110 23.57 30.33 -3.41
CA GLY A 110 23.64 28.92 -3.02
C GLY A 110 23.07 28.01 -4.10
N LEU A 111 23.88 27.03 -4.54
CA LEU A 111 23.58 26.26 -5.74
C LEU A 111 22.34 25.36 -5.60
N ASN A 112 22.12 24.75 -4.42
CA ASN A 112 21.02 23.80 -4.20
C ASN A 112 19.63 24.39 -4.53
N ARG A 113 19.30 25.55 -3.95
CA ARG A 113 17.99 26.21 -4.19
C ARG A 113 17.81 26.67 -5.64
N VAL A 114 18.90 27.10 -6.27
CA VAL A 114 18.90 27.56 -7.66
C VAL A 114 18.69 26.37 -8.60
N HIS A 115 19.33 25.24 -8.32
CA HIS A 115 19.11 23.97 -9.02
C HIS A 115 17.65 23.56 -8.98
N ILE A 116 17.03 23.61 -7.80
CA ILE A 116 15.62 23.22 -7.64
C ILE A 116 14.70 24.17 -8.40
N LEU A 117 14.95 25.48 -8.31
CA LEU A 117 14.16 26.49 -9.03
C LEU A 117 14.27 26.31 -10.55
N LEU A 118 15.49 26.18 -11.09
CA LEU A 118 15.71 26.03 -12.52
C LEU A 118 15.19 24.71 -13.06
N ARG A 119 15.40 23.60 -12.33
CA ARG A 119 14.84 22.29 -12.71
C ARG A 119 13.31 22.31 -12.73
N PHE A 120 12.69 23.03 -11.81
CA PHE A 120 11.24 23.21 -11.80
C PHE A 120 10.75 24.06 -12.98
N LEU A 121 11.43 25.16 -13.30
CA LEU A 121 11.07 26.04 -14.40
C LEU A 121 11.30 25.41 -15.80
N LEU A 122 12.27 24.51 -15.91
CA LEU A 122 12.55 23.75 -17.14
C LEU A 122 11.69 22.48 -17.29
N ASP A 123 10.91 22.13 -16.27
CA ASP A 123 9.98 21.00 -16.35
C ASP A 123 8.82 21.35 -17.28
N ARG A 124 8.87 20.84 -18.52
CA ARG A 124 7.90 21.17 -19.58
C ARG A 124 6.50 20.68 -19.22
N ASP A 125 6.37 19.56 -18.52
CA ASP A 125 5.06 18.99 -18.18
C ASP A 125 4.35 19.85 -17.13
N MET A 126 5.08 20.25 -16.08
CA MET A 126 4.51 21.10 -15.04
C MET A 126 4.23 22.52 -15.54
N THR A 127 5.14 23.07 -16.36
CA THR A 127 5.08 24.45 -16.81
C THR A 127 4.01 24.65 -17.89
N SER A 128 3.90 23.74 -18.85
CA SER A 128 2.99 23.89 -19.99
C SER A 128 1.53 23.57 -19.66
N THR A 129 1.27 22.70 -18.69
CA THR A 129 -0.10 22.20 -18.44
C THR A 129 -0.85 23.04 -17.42
N TRP A 130 -0.24 23.35 -16.27
CA TRP A 130 -0.95 24.02 -15.17
C TRP A 130 -0.54 25.50 -15.02
N LEU A 131 0.75 25.80 -15.11
CA LEU A 131 1.27 27.17 -14.95
C LEU A 131 0.84 28.09 -16.09
N VAL A 132 0.91 27.64 -17.34
CA VAL A 132 0.43 28.42 -18.50
C VAL A 132 -1.06 28.69 -18.41
N GLU A 133 -1.88 27.71 -17.97
CA GLU A 133 -3.32 27.93 -17.79
C GLU A 133 -3.60 28.98 -16.71
N ASP A 134 -2.95 28.89 -15.56
CA ASP A 134 -3.16 29.85 -14.47
C ASP A 134 -2.61 31.25 -14.78
N TRP A 135 -1.44 31.35 -15.44
CA TRP A 135 -0.91 32.63 -15.90
C TRP A 135 -1.75 33.24 -17.02
N SER A 136 -2.36 32.42 -17.88
CA SER A 136 -3.24 32.90 -18.96
C SER A 136 -4.53 33.56 -18.47
N LYS A 137 -4.84 33.45 -17.17
CA LYS A 137 -5.97 34.17 -16.55
C LYS A 137 -5.69 35.66 -16.33
N THR A 138 -4.42 36.04 -16.21
CA THR A 138 -4.01 37.43 -15.96
C THR A 138 -3.21 38.04 -17.12
N LEU A 139 -2.52 37.22 -17.90
CA LEU A 139 -1.70 37.62 -19.04
C LEU A 139 -2.16 36.91 -20.31
N ASP A 140 -1.91 37.52 -21.47
CA ASP A 140 -2.21 36.89 -22.76
C ASP A 140 -1.40 35.59 -22.94
N ARG A 141 -2.04 34.55 -23.47
CA ARG A 141 -1.41 33.24 -23.66
C ARG A 141 -0.16 33.32 -24.54
N SER A 142 -0.18 34.13 -25.60
CA SER A 142 0.98 34.37 -26.46
C SER A 142 2.12 35.04 -25.71
N PHE A 143 1.83 36.00 -24.84
CA PHE A 143 2.85 36.63 -24.00
C PHE A 143 3.51 35.62 -23.04
N VAL A 144 2.72 34.76 -22.40
CA VAL A 144 3.24 33.74 -21.47
C VAL A 144 4.11 32.72 -22.20
N VAL A 145 3.66 32.21 -23.35
CA VAL A 145 4.38 31.15 -24.08
C VAL A 145 5.59 31.72 -24.84
N ASP A 146 5.42 32.81 -25.59
CA ASP A 146 6.43 33.28 -26.54
C ASP A 146 7.47 34.22 -25.91
N LYS A 147 7.05 35.02 -24.93
CA LYS A 147 7.92 36.00 -24.26
C LYS A 147 8.43 35.48 -22.92
N MET A 148 7.57 35.13 -21.97
CA MET A 148 8.03 34.68 -20.65
C MET A 148 8.76 33.34 -20.71
N LEU A 149 8.11 32.31 -21.24
CA LEU A 149 8.70 30.96 -21.33
C LEU A 149 9.63 30.83 -22.53
N GLY A 150 9.31 31.49 -23.64
CA GLY A 150 10.16 31.48 -24.82
C GLY A 150 11.58 31.97 -24.53
N GLY A 151 11.76 32.99 -23.69
CA GLY A 151 13.08 33.45 -23.28
C GLY A 151 13.85 32.44 -22.44
N LEU A 152 13.14 31.78 -21.50
CA LEU A 152 13.71 30.71 -20.71
C LEU A 152 14.12 29.49 -21.56
N TYR A 153 13.27 29.08 -22.50
CA TYR A 153 13.55 27.96 -23.40
C TYR A 153 14.64 28.26 -24.42
N ARG A 154 14.81 29.53 -24.84
CA ARG A 154 15.98 29.94 -25.63
C ARG A 154 17.29 29.79 -24.86
N ALA A 155 17.29 30.10 -23.57
CA ALA A 155 18.45 29.98 -22.68
C ALA A 155 18.63 28.56 -22.07
N GLU A 156 17.66 27.66 -22.27
CA GLU A 156 17.66 26.27 -21.79
C GLU A 156 18.98 25.50 -22.02
N PRO A 157 19.61 25.52 -23.21
CA PRO A 157 20.86 24.78 -23.42
C PRO A 157 22.02 25.28 -22.54
N ASP A 158 22.11 26.59 -22.32
CA ASP A 158 23.15 27.18 -21.48
C ASP A 158 22.88 26.94 -20.00
N ILE A 159 21.61 26.98 -19.60
CA ILE A 159 21.16 26.69 -18.23
C ILE A 159 21.41 25.22 -17.91
N THR A 160 21.02 24.29 -18.78
CA THR A 160 21.20 22.84 -18.57
C THR A 160 22.67 22.46 -18.51
N LYS A 161 23.52 23.04 -19.37
CA LYS A 161 24.98 22.88 -19.30
C LYS A 161 25.54 23.36 -17.96
N TRP A 162 25.08 24.51 -17.46
CA TRP A 162 25.51 25.03 -16.16
C TRP A 162 25.01 24.18 -14.99
N LEU A 163 23.76 23.71 -15.04
CA LEU A 163 23.22 22.77 -14.05
C LEU A 163 24.03 21.48 -14.02
N ALA A 164 24.30 20.85 -15.17
CA ALA A 164 25.12 19.63 -15.21
C ALA A 164 26.51 19.83 -14.56
N ALA A 165 27.18 20.95 -14.86
CA ALA A 165 28.49 21.26 -14.28
C ALA A 165 28.45 21.54 -12.76
N THR A 166 27.33 22.06 -12.25
CA THR A 166 27.21 22.48 -10.85
C THR A 166 26.42 21.51 -9.98
N HIS A 167 25.85 20.43 -10.55
CA HIS A 167 25.01 19.47 -9.85
C HIS A 167 25.76 18.75 -8.71
N ALA A 168 26.98 18.27 -8.97
CA ALA A 168 27.80 17.61 -7.96
C ALA A 168 28.19 18.56 -6.80
N ALA A 169 28.43 19.84 -7.11
CA ALA A 169 28.70 20.86 -6.10
C ALA A 169 27.44 21.26 -5.31
N ALA A 170 26.25 21.16 -5.91
CA ALA A 170 24.99 21.54 -5.30
C ALA A 170 24.45 20.50 -4.30
N PHE A 171 24.64 19.21 -4.60
CA PHE A 171 24.06 18.09 -3.84
C PHE A 171 25.11 17.17 -3.18
N GLY A 172 26.40 17.44 -3.38
CA GLY A 172 27.49 16.58 -2.94
C GLY A 172 27.71 15.44 -3.93
N GLY A 173 28.97 15.13 -4.23
CA GLY A 173 29.36 14.06 -5.16
C GLY A 173 28.97 12.68 -4.64
N GLY A 174 27.71 12.29 -4.85
CA GLY A 174 27.25 10.92 -4.84
C GLY A 174 26.63 10.64 -6.19
N GLU A 175 27.32 9.87 -7.03
CA GLU A 175 26.68 9.16 -8.12
C GLU A 175 25.59 8.29 -7.53
N GLY A 176 24.35 8.75 -7.68
CA GLY A 176 23.14 8.10 -7.22
C GLY A 176 22.00 8.60 -8.09
N GLY A 177 21.92 8.05 -9.31
CA GLY A 177 20.78 8.26 -10.17
C GLY A 177 19.53 7.70 -9.50
N SER A 178 18.68 8.58 -8.97
CA SER A 178 17.29 8.26 -8.70
C SER A 178 16.48 9.55 -8.68
N ASP A 179 15.79 9.85 -9.77
CA ASP A 179 14.36 10.16 -9.78
C ASP A 179 13.95 10.74 -11.13
N THR A 180 13.73 9.80 -12.06
CA THR A 180 12.77 9.94 -13.15
C THR A 180 12.13 8.58 -13.36
N ALA A 181 10.82 8.58 -13.59
CA ALA A 181 9.94 7.43 -13.82
C ALA A 181 9.40 6.70 -12.56
N ARG A 182 8.41 7.32 -11.92
CA ARG A 182 7.30 6.56 -11.32
C ARG A 182 6.17 6.51 -12.34
N SER A 183 6.26 5.55 -13.27
CA SER A 183 5.20 5.14 -14.19
C SER A 183 5.25 3.61 -14.21
N GLY A 184 4.18 2.98 -13.72
CA GLY A 184 4.17 1.55 -13.42
C GLY A 184 4.12 0.66 -14.66
N ALA A 185 4.73 -0.52 -14.53
CA ALA A 185 4.29 -1.77 -15.11
C ALA A 185 5.02 -2.91 -14.39
N GLY A 186 4.27 -3.83 -13.78
CA GLY A 186 4.81 -5.04 -13.18
C GLY A 186 5.16 -6.07 -14.24
N GLY A 187 6.24 -6.83 -14.01
CA GLY A 187 6.63 -7.98 -14.81
C GLY A 187 7.62 -8.83 -14.02
N GLN A 188 7.16 -10.00 -13.60
CA GLN A 188 7.96 -11.04 -12.96
C GLN A 188 8.81 -11.76 -14.01
N SER A 189 10.06 -12.08 -13.69
CA SER A 189 10.70 -13.29 -14.21
C SER A 189 11.84 -13.76 -13.32
N ARG A 190 11.74 -15.03 -12.99
CA ARG A 190 12.62 -15.90 -12.19
C ARG A 190 13.64 -16.55 -13.14
N GLY A 191 14.87 -16.78 -12.70
CA GLY A 191 15.89 -17.48 -13.46
C GLY A 191 16.82 -18.28 -12.55
N GLU A 192 16.67 -19.61 -12.61
CA GLU A 192 17.55 -20.65 -12.06
C GLU A 192 18.87 -20.75 -12.84
N ALA A 193 19.94 -21.18 -12.15
CA ALA A 193 21.03 -21.94 -12.77
C ALA A 193 21.72 -22.84 -11.72
N ALA A 194 21.77 -24.13 -12.04
CA ALA A 194 22.43 -25.21 -11.32
C ALA A 194 23.90 -25.42 -11.78
N GLY A 195 24.67 -26.21 -11.04
CA GLY A 195 25.95 -26.77 -11.48
C GLY A 195 26.72 -27.53 -10.39
N ASP A 196 26.87 -28.85 -10.59
CA ASP A 196 27.67 -29.90 -9.90
C ASP A 196 29.15 -29.54 -9.64
N GLY A 197 29.96 -30.24 -8.82
CA GLY A 197 29.84 -31.51 -8.09
C GLY A 197 31.20 -31.98 -7.53
N SER A 198 31.20 -33.16 -6.88
CA SER A 198 32.32 -34.12 -6.62
C SER A 198 33.34 -33.79 -5.48
N ALA A 199 33.29 -34.47 -4.31
CA ALA A 199 33.97 -35.73 -3.88
C ALA A 199 35.41 -35.46 -3.31
N ASP A 200 35.95 -36.04 -2.23
CA ASP A 200 35.78 -37.28 -1.47
C ASP A 200 36.47 -37.19 -0.08
N ALA A 201 36.05 -38.05 0.86
CA ALA A 201 36.80 -38.87 1.87
C ALA A 201 38.05 -38.29 2.60
N ALA A 202 38.41 -38.56 3.87
CA ALA A 202 38.05 -39.51 4.92
C ALA A 202 38.67 -39.08 6.28
N GLY A 203 38.09 -39.57 7.40
CA GLY A 203 38.69 -39.97 8.72
C GLY A 203 39.71 -39.07 9.45
N ALA A 204 39.89 -39.08 10.77
CA ALA A 204 39.32 -39.76 11.93
C ALA A 204 40.01 -39.17 13.19
N GLY A 205 39.42 -39.36 14.39
CA GLY A 205 40.07 -39.19 15.72
C GLY A 205 39.76 -37.85 16.41
N ALA A 206 38.89 -37.77 17.44
CA ALA A 206 39.10 -38.17 18.86
C ALA A 206 40.24 -37.35 19.53
N ALA A 207 40.14 -36.71 20.70
CA ALA A 207 39.19 -36.70 21.82
C ALA A 207 39.51 -35.49 22.73
N ALA A 208 38.58 -35.15 23.66
CA ALA A 208 38.80 -34.62 25.03
C ALA A 208 39.64 -33.32 25.22
N ALA A 209 39.49 -32.44 26.20
CA ALA A 209 38.54 -32.16 27.27
C ALA A 209 38.96 -30.81 27.91
N ALA A 210 37.96 -30.02 28.31
CA ALA A 210 37.92 -29.29 29.59
C ALA A 210 38.80 -28.05 29.92
N GLY A 211 38.14 -27.08 30.59
CA GLY A 211 38.70 -26.02 31.46
C GLY A 211 39.06 -24.72 30.72
N ALA A 212 38.37 -23.57 30.87
CA ALA A 212 38.24 -22.70 32.06
C ALA A 212 39.61 -22.39 32.70
N ALA A 213 40.06 -21.17 32.96
CA ALA A 213 39.48 -19.83 33.02
C ALA A 213 40.64 -18.80 33.16
N ALA A 214 40.29 -17.49 33.05
CA ALA A 214 41.04 -16.31 33.55
C ALA A 214 42.43 -16.04 32.93
N GLY A 215 42.93 -14.82 32.72
CA GLY A 215 42.57 -13.49 33.20
C GLY A 215 43.89 -12.72 33.42
N ALA A 216 43.90 -11.42 33.07
CA ALA A 216 44.98 -10.42 33.26
C ALA A 216 46.25 -10.58 32.38
N ALA A 217 46.49 -9.72 31.38
CA ALA A 217 46.89 -8.30 31.45
C ALA A 217 48.32 -8.08 31.99
N THR A 218 49.26 -7.68 31.11
CA THR A 218 50.22 -6.59 31.35
C THR A 218 51.06 -6.26 30.11
N ALA A 219 51.10 -4.95 29.81
CA ALA A 219 52.22 -4.10 29.39
C ALA A 219 53.20 -4.51 28.25
N ALA A 220 53.03 -3.79 27.13
CA ALA A 220 53.96 -2.81 26.55
C ALA A 220 55.44 -3.16 26.21
N ALA A 221 55.71 -2.99 24.91
CA ALA A 221 56.85 -2.29 24.29
C ALA A 221 58.21 -3.00 24.09
N ALA A 222 58.52 -3.21 22.79
CA ALA A 222 59.78 -2.89 22.08
C ALA A 222 60.08 -4.01 21.06
N ALA A 223 59.78 -3.78 19.78
CA ALA A 223 60.70 -3.23 18.78
C ALA A 223 61.57 -4.30 18.09
N THR A 224 61.25 -4.49 16.81
CA THR A 224 62.16 -4.81 15.69
C THR A 224 62.90 -6.16 15.73
N GLY A 225 62.31 -7.14 15.04
CA GLY A 225 63.00 -8.34 14.56
C GLY A 225 62.16 -8.99 13.45
N GLY A 226 62.74 -9.15 12.26
CA GLY A 226 62.04 -9.40 10.99
C GLY A 226 61.01 -10.54 11.01
N HIS A 227 59.85 -10.27 10.41
CA HIS A 227 58.87 -11.30 10.10
C HIS A 227 59.32 -12.09 8.86
N PRO A 228 59.43 -13.43 8.94
CA PRO A 228 59.62 -14.25 7.75
C PRO A 228 58.39 -14.09 6.84
N LYS A 229 58.63 -14.01 5.52
CA LYS A 229 57.58 -13.93 4.49
C LYS A 229 56.57 -15.06 4.72
N ARG A 230 55.37 -14.71 5.18
CA ARG A 230 54.24 -15.64 5.26
C ARG A 230 53.83 -15.99 3.82
N GLY A 231 53.71 -17.29 3.54
CA GLY A 231 53.19 -17.77 2.26
C GLY A 231 51.77 -17.26 2.00
N VAL A 232 51.39 -17.24 0.72
CA VAL A 232 50.06 -16.83 0.24
C VAL A 232 48.96 -17.54 1.04
N THR A 233 48.07 -16.77 1.65
CA THR A 233 46.92 -17.25 2.42
C THR A 233 45.86 -17.79 1.47
N ARG A 234 45.54 -19.09 1.54
CA ARG A 234 44.32 -19.63 0.92
C ARG A 234 43.14 -19.42 1.89
N PRO A 235 42.00 -18.89 1.42
CA PRO A 235 40.83 -18.75 2.27
C PRO A 235 40.32 -20.14 2.69
N VAL A 236 40.28 -20.39 3.99
CA VAL A 236 39.66 -21.58 4.57
C VAL A 236 38.18 -21.24 4.80
N SER A 237 37.29 -21.94 4.10
CA SER A 237 35.85 -21.83 4.36
C SER A 237 35.54 -22.29 5.79
N PRO A 238 34.73 -21.55 6.57
CA PRO A 238 34.34 -21.99 7.91
C PRO A 238 33.54 -23.29 7.84
N ASN A 239 33.73 -24.17 8.82
CA ASN A 239 32.95 -25.41 8.95
C ASN A 239 31.49 -25.09 9.28
N ILE A 240 30.63 -25.01 8.26
CA ILE A 240 29.18 -24.87 8.43
C ILE A 240 28.64 -26.23 8.86
N THR A 241 28.41 -26.39 10.16
CA THR A 241 27.60 -27.50 10.68
C THR A 241 26.18 -27.34 10.15
N LYS A 242 25.62 -28.37 9.52
CA LYS A 242 24.20 -28.36 9.15
C LYS A 242 23.40 -28.17 10.45
N PRO A 243 22.61 -27.09 10.60
CA PRO A 243 21.87 -26.87 11.83
C PRO A 243 20.90 -28.04 12.00
N ARG A 244 20.92 -28.65 13.19
CA ARG A 244 19.96 -29.69 13.56
C ARG A 244 18.56 -29.12 13.31
N PRO A 245 17.69 -29.79 12.54
CA PRO A 245 16.35 -29.27 12.25
C PRO A 245 15.66 -28.96 13.58
N ARG A 246 15.17 -27.72 13.73
CA ARG A 246 14.44 -27.33 14.93
C ARG A 246 13.16 -28.17 14.99
N PHE A 247 13.10 -29.15 15.89
CA PHE A 247 11.84 -29.76 16.26
C PHE A 247 10.98 -28.68 16.92
N LEU A 248 9.98 -28.19 16.18
CA LEU A 248 8.89 -27.47 16.80
C LEU A 248 8.07 -28.54 17.56
N PRO A 249 7.83 -28.38 18.87
CA PRO A 249 6.90 -29.25 19.57
C PRO A 249 5.55 -29.17 18.85
N GLU A 250 4.89 -30.32 18.67
CA GLU A 250 3.54 -30.32 18.10
C GLU A 250 2.66 -29.37 18.94
N PRO A 251 1.94 -28.43 18.30
CA PRO A 251 1.09 -27.52 19.03
C PRO A 251 0.08 -28.35 19.82
N ALA A 252 0.11 -28.24 21.15
CA ALA A 252 -0.83 -28.93 22.01
C ALA A 252 -2.24 -28.64 21.49
N ARG A 253 -2.98 -29.69 21.11
CA ARG A 253 -4.35 -29.56 20.64
C ARG A 253 -5.19 -29.05 21.80
N ILE A 254 -5.40 -27.73 21.85
CA ILE A 254 -6.31 -27.12 22.81
C ILE A 254 -7.70 -27.63 22.42
N GLU A 255 -8.23 -28.59 23.18
CA GLU A 255 -9.62 -28.97 23.08
C GLU A 255 -10.45 -27.75 23.46
N ALA A 256 -10.94 -27.04 22.45
CA ALA A 256 -11.85 -25.93 22.62
C ALA A 256 -13.20 -26.48 23.10
N THR A 257 -13.26 -26.84 24.38
CA THR A 257 -14.53 -27.00 25.08
C THR A 257 -15.11 -25.60 25.21
N VAL A 258 -16.04 -25.24 24.31
CA VAL A 258 -16.78 -23.99 24.40
C VAL A 258 -17.70 -24.08 25.62
N LYS A 259 -17.16 -23.74 26.80
CA LYS A 259 -18.00 -23.40 27.95
C LYS A 259 -18.50 -21.99 27.73
N ALA A 260 -19.75 -21.89 27.26
CA ALA A 260 -20.45 -20.62 27.18
C ALA A 260 -20.46 -19.98 28.57
N ARG A 261 -19.71 -18.88 28.73
CA ARG A 261 -19.88 -18.02 29.90
C ARG A 261 -21.30 -17.43 29.78
N PRO A 262 -22.10 -17.40 30.86
CA PRO A 262 -23.41 -16.77 30.80
C PRO A 262 -23.25 -15.35 30.30
N ILE A 263 -24.18 -14.90 29.45
CA ILE A 263 -24.16 -13.56 28.89
C ILE A 263 -24.08 -12.57 30.07
N PRO A 264 -23.07 -11.68 30.11
CA PRO A 264 -22.95 -10.74 31.21
C PRO A 264 -24.25 -9.92 31.29
N ALA A 265 -24.81 -9.78 32.49
CA ALA A 265 -26.08 -9.09 32.71
C ALA A 265 -26.10 -7.64 32.18
N SER A 266 -24.92 -7.05 31.95
CA SER A 266 -24.74 -5.73 31.35
C SER A 266 -25.07 -5.65 29.86
N LEU A 267 -25.11 -6.77 29.12
CA LEU A 267 -25.27 -6.76 27.65
C LEU A 267 -26.67 -6.27 27.22
N ASN A 268 -27.68 -6.39 28.10
CA ASN A 268 -29.06 -5.94 27.88
C ASN A 268 -29.54 -4.95 28.96
N ALA A 269 -28.63 -4.43 29.79
CA ALA A 269 -28.99 -3.53 30.88
C ALA A 269 -29.39 -2.13 30.38
N THR A 270 -28.88 -1.72 29.22
CA THR A 270 -29.17 -0.42 28.61
C THR A 270 -30.14 -0.56 27.44
N SER A 271 -31.33 0.03 27.59
CA SER A 271 -32.32 0.05 26.51
C SER A 271 -31.90 1.02 25.39
N LEU A 272 -32.39 0.81 24.17
CA LEU A 272 -32.19 1.74 23.06
C LEU A 272 -32.59 3.18 23.42
N GLN A 273 -33.64 3.32 24.24
CA GLN A 273 -34.11 4.62 24.73
C GLN A 273 -33.12 5.27 25.70
N GLN A 274 -32.47 4.50 26.57
CA GLN A 274 -31.42 5.00 27.46
C GLN A 274 -30.18 5.43 26.68
N LEU A 275 -29.79 4.67 25.65
CA LEU A 275 -28.68 5.05 24.76
C LEU A 275 -28.99 6.31 23.93
N GLN A 276 -30.25 6.48 23.51
CA GLN A 276 -30.72 7.68 22.82
C GLN A 276 -30.72 8.89 23.77
N ALA A 277 -31.25 8.74 24.99
CA ALA A 277 -31.22 9.78 26.01
C ALA A 277 -29.79 10.19 26.38
N GLU A 278 -28.87 9.23 26.54
CA GLU A 278 -27.44 9.49 26.77
C GLU A 278 -26.77 10.17 25.56
N ALA A 279 -27.17 9.82 24.34
CA ALA A 279 -26.70 10.51 23.13
C ALA A 279 -27.22 11.95 23.06
N ASP A 280 -28.47 12.19 23.43
CA ASP A 280 -29.06 13.52 23.50
C ASP A 280 -28.46 14.38 24.61
N ASP A 281 -28.19 13.80 25.77
CA ASP A 281 -27.46 14.47 26.85
C ASP A 281 -26.03 14.80 26.45
N ARG A 282 -25.33 13.89 25.76
CA ARG A 282 -24.00 14.17 25.20
C ARG A 282 -24.06 15.28 24.14
N ARG A 283 -25.05 15.27 23.26
CA ARG A 283 -25.28 16.34 22.27
C ARG A 283 -25.57 17.67 22.96
N ARG A 284 -26.40 17.68 24.00
CA ARG A 284 -26.74 18.87 24.77
C ARG A 284 -25.51 19.43 25.48
N ARG A 285 -24.76 18.60 26.20
CA ARG A 285 -23.51 18.99 26.86
C ARG A 285 -22.46 19.48 25.87
N ALA A 286 -22.32 18.84 24.70
CA ALA A 286 -21.42 19.29 23.66
C ALA A 286 -21.85 20.64 23.07
N ARG A 287 -23.16 20.88 22.89
CA ARG A 287 -23.69 22.19 22.48
C ARG A 287 -23.47 23.25 23.54
N GLU A 288 -23.70 22.94 24.82
CA GLU A 288 -23.44 23.85 25.95
C GLU A 288 -21.95 24.17 26.07
N GLN A 289 -21.07 23.18 25.91
CA GLN A 289 -19.62 23.39 25.88
C GLN A 289 -19.16 24.17 24.65
N ALA A 290 -19.75 23.92 23.48
CA ALA A 290 -19.46 24.68 22.27
C ALA A 290 -19.98 26.13 22.37
N ALA A 291 -21.17 26.34 22.93
CA ALA A 291 -21.73 27.65 23.22
C ALA A 291 -20.91 28.39 24.29
N GLY A 292 -20.46 27.69 25.34
CA GLY A 292 -19.56 28.22 26.35
C GLY A 292 -18.20 28.59 25.77
N ARG A 293 -17.64 27.75 24.89
CA ARG A 293 -16.41 28.06 24.14
C ARG A 293 -16.61 29.20 23.15
N ALA A 294 -17.76 29.32 22.51
CA ALA A 294 -18.09 30.43 21.60
C ALA A 294 -18.34 31.74 22.36
N ALA A 295 -18.91 31.68 23.56
CA ALA A 295 -19.08 32.83 24.44
C ALA A 295 -17.75 33.26 25.10
N ALA A 296 -16.90 32.30 25.48
CA ALA A 296 -15.56 32.54 26.02
C ALA A 296 -14.55 32.93 24.93
N ALA A 297 -14.73 32.45 23.70
CA ALA A 297 -14.03 32.93 22.51
C ALA A 297 -14.57 34.31 22.18
N ARG A 298 -14.03 35.32 22.86
CA ARG A 298 -14.16 36.71 22.42
C ARG A 298 -13.70 36.75 20.96
N ALA A 299 -14.64 37.00 20.05
CA ALA A 299 -14.35 37.16 18.64
C ALA A 299 -13.12 38.06 18.50
N PRO A 300 -12.08 37.66 17.74
CA PRO A 300 -10.93 38.53 17.53
C PRO A 300 -11.47 39.83 16.92
N ARG A 301 -11.39 40.92 17.70
CA ARG A 301 -11.82 42.26 17.26
C ARG A 301 -10.81 42.78 16.24
N LEU A 302 -10.81 42.19 15.05
CA LEU A 302 -9.87 42.53 13.99
C LEU A 302 -10.18 43.88 13.32
N HIS A 303 -11.32 44.52 13.64
CA HIS A 303 -11.63 45.88 13.19
C HIS A 303 -12.43 46.68 14.23
N ALA A 304 -11.94 46.73 15.46
CA ALA A 304 -12.29 47.82 16.36
C ALA A 304 -11.09 48.75 16.51
N THR A 305 -10.65 49.34 15.40
CA THR A 305 -10.07 50.68 15.51
C THR A 305 -11.14 51.54 16.19
N ARG A 306 -10.73 52.48 17.04
CA ARG A 306 -11.63 53.47 17.63
C ARG A 306 -12.16 54.39 16.52
N ASN A 307 -12.93 53.86 15.58
CA ASN A 307 -13.61 54.65 14.58
C ASN A 307 -14.81 55.28 15.29
N THR A 308 -14.53 56.46 15.83
CA THR A 308 -15.54 57.38 16.39
C THR A 308 -16.60 57.75 15.37
N THR A 309 -16.34 57.53 14.07
CA THR A 309 -17.25 57.81 12.96
C THR A 309 -18.50 56.93 12.96
N ASP A 310 -18.36 55.62 13.20
CA ASP A 310 -19.52 54.71 13.14
C ASP A 310 -20.42 54.88 14.37
N LYS A 311 -19.80 55.18 15.52
CA LYS A 311 -20.54 55.58 16.73
C LYS A 311 -21.21 56.95 16.56
N ALA A 312 -20.50 57.93 16.03
CA ALA A 312 -21.08 59.26 15.77
C ALA A 312 -22.22 59.19 14.73
N ARG A 313 -22.10 58.30 13.73
CA ARG A 313 -23.15 58.04 12.74
C ARG A 313 -24.36 57.38 13.37
N ALA A 314 -24.16 56.34 14.19
CA ALA A 314 -25.25 55.69 14.92
C ALA A 314 -25.91 56.64 15.93
N GLU A 315 -25.15 57.51 16.59
CA GLU A 315 -25.67 58.55 17.48
C GLU A 315 -26.43 59.64 16.72
N GLN A 316 -25.97 60.04 15.52
CA GLN A 316 -26.71 60.93 14.63
C GLN A 316 -27.98 60.28 14.10
N GLU A 317 -27.94 59.02 13.67
CA GLU A 317 -29.14 58.29 13.24
C GLU A 317 -30.12 58.08 14.39
N ALA A 318 -29.63 57.84 15.61
CA ALA A 318 -30.45 57.78 16.81
C ALA A 318 -31.08 59.14 17.15
N ARG A 319 -30.32 60.25 17.01
CA ARG A 319 -30.85 61.61 17.18
C ARG A 319 -31.89 61.95 16.11
N LEU A 320 -31.58 61.71 14.84
CA LEU A 320 -32.50 61.94 13.74
C LEU A 320 -33.76 61.08 13.87
N SER A 321 -33.63 59.81 14.26
CA SER A 321 -34.78 58.93 14.48
C SER A 321 -35.62 59.35 15.68
N ALA A 322 -35.02 59.87 16.75
CA ALA A 322 -35.74 60.47 17.86
C ALA A 322 -36.46 61.78 17.46
N GLU A 323 -35.81 62.62 16.63
CA GLU A 323 -36.43 63.83 16.05
C GLU A 323 -37.56 63.49 15.06
N LEU A 324 -37.47 62.34 14.37
CA LEU A 324 -38.50 61.81 13.46
C LEU A 324 -39.64 61.09 14.19
N GLN A 325 -39.46 60.68 15.45
CA GLN A 325 -40.53 60.19 16.30
C GLN A 325 -41.33 61.37 16.85
N PHE A 326 -42.07 62.04 15.97
CA PHE A 326 -43.10 62.98 16.38
C PHE A 326 -44.19 62.20 17.10
N GLU A 327 -44.45 62.52 18.37
CA GLU A 327 -45.68 62.09 19.06
C GLU A 327 -46.86 62.74 18.33
N GLY A 328 -47.35 62.05 17.31
CA GLY A 328 -48.52 62.47 16.56
C GLY A 328 -49.69 62.61 17.51
N VAL A 329 -50.24 63.83 17.63
CA VAL A 329 -51.56 64.02 18.25
C VAL A 329 -52.52 63.07 17.53
N PRO A 330 -53.19 62.14 18.23
CA PRO A 330 -54.04 61.16 17.59
C PRO A 330 -55.07 61.89 16.73
N ALA A 331 -55.15 61.51 15.45
CA ALA A 331 -56.05 62.13 14.50
C ALA A 331 -57.48 62.09 15.07
N ARG A 332 -58.04 63.26 15.37
CA ARG A 332 -59.46 63.34 15.73
C ARG A 332 -60.25 62.76 14.56
N GLY A 333 -61.10 61.77 14.86
CA GLY A 333 -61.98 61.17 13.86
C GLY A 333 -62.77 62.24 13.13
N VAL A 334 -62.95 62.05 11.82
CA VAL A 334 -63.72 62.96 10.97
C VAL A 334 -65.12 63.14 11.60
N PRO A 335 -65.55 64.37 11.92
CA PRO A 335 -66.90 64.60 12.41
C PRO A 335 -67.90 64.07 11.38
N ALA A 336 -68.90 63.29 11.82
CA ALA A 336 -69.95 62.81 10.93
C ALA A 336 -70.73 64.02 10.38
N LEU A 337 -70.56 64.31 9.08
CA LEU A 337 -71.31 65.36 8.41
C LEU A 337 -72.69 64.83 8.02
N PRO A 338 -73.78 65.60 8.23
CA PRO A 338 -75.10 65.24 7.70
C PRO A 338 -75.08 65.25 6.16
N GLU A 339 -75.77 64.28 5.54
CA GLU A 339 -75.81 64.12 4.07
C GLU A 339 -76.53 65.27 3.36
N GLU A 340 -77.43 65.97 4.05
CA GLU A 340 -77.98 67.24 3.60
C GLU A 340 -76.99 68.35 3.96
N GLY A 341 -76.33 68.90 2.93
CA GLY A 341 -75.31 69.95 3.06
C GLY A 341 -75.71 71.02 4.07
N ALA A 342 -74.88 71.20 5.11
CA ALA A 342 -75.14 72.17 6.16
C ALA A 342 -75.30 73.57 5.55
N ASN A 343 -76.41 74.24 5.86
CA ASN A 343 -76.60 75.65 5.51
C ASN A 343 -75.69 76.51 6.39
N VAL A 344 -74.41 76.61 6.00
CA VAL A 344 -73.39 77.38 6.70
C VAL A 344 -73.70 78.86 6.53
N ARG A 345 -74.41 79.44 7.50
CA ARG A 345 -74.35 80.89 7.70
C ARG A 345 -72.87 81.25 7.88
N LEU A 346 -72.32 82.09 7.00
CA LEU A 346 -70.95 82.57 7.14
C LEU A 346 -70.86 83.32 8.47
N ASN A 347 -70.37 82.63 9.49
CA ASN A 347 -70.01 83.26 10.75
C ASN A 347 -68.96 84.33 10.43
N ALA A 348 -68.95 85.44 11.17
CA ALA A 348 -68.02 86.54 10.92
C ALA A 348 -66.55 86.07 10.81
N ALA A 349 -66.18 84.98 11.50
CA ALA A 349 -64.87 84.35 11.42
C ALA A 349 -64.57 83.66 10.06
N ALA A 350 -65.57 83.13 9.35
CA ALA A 350 -65.41 82.60 8.00
C ALA A 350 -65.19 83.74 7.00
N VAL A 351 -65.99 84.81 7.11
CA VAL A 351 -65.83 86.02 6.29
C VAL A 351 -64.45 86.64 6.48
N THR A 352 -63.96 86.78 7.71
CA THR A 352 -62.63 87.36 7.95
C THR A 352 -61.48 86.46 7.48
N ARG A 353 -61.65 85.13 7.48
CA ARG A 353 -60.65 84.20 6.89
C ARG A 353 -60.65 84.25 5.37
N GLU A 354 -61.82 84.26 4.76
CA GLU A 354 -61.97 84.40 3.31
C GLU A 354 -61.46 85.77 2.84
N GLU A 355 -61.79 86.84 3.57
CA GLU A 355 -61.29 88.18 3.33
C GLU A 355 -59.78 88.25 3.54
N TYR A 356 -59.21 87.57 4.53
CA TYR A 356 -57.77 87.48 4.71
C TYR A 356 -57.09 86.79 3.51
N VAL A 357 -57.64 85.69 3.00
CA VAL A 357 -57.12 85.00 1.81
C VAL A 357 -57.23 85.89 0.57
N LEU A 358 -58.36 86.54 0.37
CA LEU A 358 -58.57 87.47 -0.75
C LEU A 358 -57.68 88.70 -0.65
N ARG A 359 -57.53 89.27 0.54
CA ARG A 359 -56.64 90.40 0.80
C ARG A 359 -55.19 90.01 0.52
N ARG A 360 -54.76 88.83 0.98
CA ARG A 360 -53.42 88.32 0.69
C ARG A 360 -53.20 88.11 -0.81
N ARG A 361 -54.17 87.54 -1.53
CA ARG A 361 -54.10 87.42 -3.00
C ARG A 361 -54.01 88.79 -3.68
N ARG A 362 -54.83 89.75 -3.25
CA ARG A 362 -54.77 91.14 -3.75
C ARG A 362 -53.45 91.81 -3.43
N GLU A 363 -52.86 91.57 -2.26
CA GLU A 363 -51.53 92.07 -1.87
C GLU A 363 -50.43 91.44 -2.73
N GLU A 364 -50.52 90.13 -3.01
CA GLU A 364 -49.59 89.40 -3.89
C GLU A 364 -49.70 89.88 -5.35
N GLU A 365 -50.91 90.05 -5.87
CA GLU A 365 -51.19 90.64 -7.19
C GLU A 365 -50.71 92.09 -7.26
N ALA A 366 -51.01 92.92 -6.25
CA ALA A 366 -50.54 94.29 -6.19
C ALA A 366 -49.01 94.38 -6.07
N ALA A 367 -48.37 93.45 -5.35
CA ALA A 367 -46.92 93.37 -5.27
C ALA A 367 -46.30 92.95 -6.61
N LEU A 368 -46.94 92.04 -7.36
CA LEU A 368 -46.53 91.69 -8.71
C LEU A 368 -46.62 92.91 -9.63
N VAL A 369 -47.76 93.61 -9.64
CA VAL A 369 -47.94 94.84 -10.43
C VAL A 369 -46.90 95.91 -10.06
N ARG A 370 -46.63 96.12 -8.76
CA ARG A 370 -45.58 97.05 -8.31
C ARG A 370 -44.17 96.67 -8.78
N ARG A 371 -43.85 95.38 -8.83
CA ARG A 371 -42.55 94.90 -9.36
C ARG A 371 -42.45 95.16 -10.85
N PHE A 372 -43.52 94.90 -11.61
CA PHE A 372 -43.61 95.26 -13.02
C PHE A 372 -43.44 96.76 -13.24
N GLU A 373 -44.08 97.60 -12.42
CA GLU A 373 -43.96 99.06 -12.49
C GLU A 373 -42.54 99.55 -12.17
N ALA A 374 -41.83 98.88 -11.25
CA ALA A 374 -40.47 99.25 -10.86
C ALA A 374 -39.40 98.76 -11.86
N GLU A 375 -39.55 97.55 -12.39
CA GLU A 375 -38.58 96.89 -13.25
C GLU A 375 -38.89 97.05 -14.75
N LEU A 376 -40.10 97.53 -15.09
CA LEU A 376 -40.66 97.63 -16.45
C LEU A 376 -40.59 96.30 -17.24
N ARG A 377 -40.58 95.16 -16.55
CA ARG A 377 -40.37 93.84 -17.16
C ARG A 377 -41.36 92.81 -16.63
N ASP A 378 -41.83 91.96 -17.55
CA ASP A 378 -42.64 90.80 -17.25
C ASP A 378 -41.77 89.59 -16.84
N GLY A 379 -41.95 89.12 -15.60
CA GLY A 379 -41.29 87.92 -15.07
C GLY A 379 -42.12 86.64 -15.21
N ALA A 380 -43.37 86.71 -15.68
CA ALA A 380 -44.28 85.57 -15.76
C ALA A 380 -43.75 84.50 -16.71
N GLU A 381 -43.21 84.88 -17.88
CA GLU A 381 -42.61 83.93 -18.84
C GLU A 381 -41.42 83.18 -18.22
N PHE A 382 -40.59 83.87 -17.44
CA PHE A 382 -39.45 83.25 -16.75
C PHE A 382 -39.89 82.26 -15.66
N HIS A 383 -40.94 82.60 -14.89
CA HIS A 383 -41.47 81.71 -13.86
C HIS A 383 -42.23 80.52 -14.44
N GLN A 384 -42.94 80.69 -15.55
CA GLN A 384 -43.56 79.60 -16.31
C GLN A 384 -42.49 78.66 -16.85
N TRP A 385 -41.46 79.20 -17.51
CA TRP A 385 -40.31 78.42 -17.95
C TRP A 385 -39.61 77.68 -16.80
N GLN A 386 -39.43 78.35 -15.65
CA GLN A 386 -38.83 77.72 -14.47
C GLN A 386 -39.70 76.59 -13.91
N ALA A 387 -41.02 76.74 -13.90
CA ALA A 387 -41.95 75.72 -13.47
C ALA A 387 -41.95 74.52 -14.44
N GLU A 388 -41.95 74.77 -15.75
CA GLU A 388 -41.84 73.73 -16.77
C GLU A 388 -40.52 72.97 -16.69
N MET A 389 -39.40 73.68 -16.49
CA MET A 389 -38.09 73.03 -16.35
C MET A 389 -38.01 72.19 -15.09
N ARG A 390 -38.53 72.68 -13.95
CA ARG A 390 -38.59 71.86 -12.72
C ARG A 390 -39.48 70.64 -12.89
N ALA A 391 -40.61 70.76 -13.57
CA ALA A 391 -41.49 69.64 -13.86
C ALA A 391 -40.79 68.61 -14.76
N ARG A 392 -40.08 69.05 -15.82
CA ARG A 392 -39.29 68.17 -16.69
C ARG A 392 -38.15 67.49 -15.92
N ASP A 393 -37.41 68.23 -15.09
CA ASP A 393 -36.35 67.67 -14.26
C ASP A 393 -36.90 66.62 -13.26
N GLU A 394 -38.09 66.87 -12.71
CA GLU A 394 -38.79 65.92 -11.84
C GLU A 394 -39.23 64.66 -12.59
N GLU A 395 -39.79 64.80 -13.80
CA GLU A 395 -40.15 63.69 -14.67
C GLU A 395 -38.92 62.86 -15.05
N GLU A 396 -37.83 63.50 -15.48
CA GLU A 396 -36.56 62.84 -15.80
C GLU A 396 -36.00 62.09 -14.58
N ARG A 397 -36.07 62.70 -13.40
CA ARG A 397 -35.66 62.06 -12.15
C ARG A 397 -36.51 60.82 -11.85
N LEU A 398 -37.83 60.89 -12.03
CA LEU A 398 -38.73 59.76 -11.82
C LEU A 398 -38.44 58.63 -12.82
N LEU A 399 -38.23 58.96 -14.09
CA LEU A 399 -37.84 58.00 -15.13
C LEU A 399 -36.47 57.35 -14.82
N ALA A 400 -35.50 58.13 -14.36
CA ALA A 400 -34.20 57.60 -13.95
C ALA A 400 -34.30 56.67 -12.74
N VAL A 401 -35.17 56.97 -11.78
CA VAL A 401 -35.45 56.08 -10.64
C VAL A 401 -36.17 54.82 -11.09
N ALA A 402 -37.16 54.91 -11.98
CA ALA A 402 -37.85 53.75 -12.54
C ALA A 402 -36.89 52.83 -13.30
N ARG A 403 -36.08 53.40 -14.20
CA ARG A 403 -35.04 52.67 -14.93
C ARG A 403 -34.05 51.98 -13.99
N ARG A 404 -33.58 52.66 -12.93
CA ARG A 404 -32.70 52.03 -11.94
C ARG A 404 -33.39 50.87 -11.20
N LYS A 405 -34.68 50.97 -10.91
CA LYS A 405 -35.44 49.86 -10.31
C LYS A 405 -35.51 48.67 -11.26
N GLU A 406 -35.82 48.90 -12.54
CA GLU A 406 -35.83 47.85 -13.57
C GLU A 406 -34.44 47.21 -13.74
N GLU A 407 -33.37 48.01 -13.78
CA GLU A 407 -31.99 47.50 -13.84
C GLU A 407 -31.62 46.68 -12.59
N MET A 408 -32.03 47.13 -11.40
CA MET A 408 -31.85 46.39 -10.14
C MET A 408 -32.63 45.06 -10.13
N GLU A 409 -33.87 45.06 -10.61
CA GLU A 409 -34.70 43.86 -10.73
C GLU A 409 -34.12 42.87 -11.73
N ALA A 410 -33.67 43.35 -12.90
CA ALA A 410 -33.00 42.53 -13.91
C ALA A 410 -31.68 41.94 -13.39
N SER A 411 -30.89 42.73 -12.68
CA SER A 411 -29.66 42.26 -12.02
C SER A 411 -29.96 41.18 -10.97
N ALA A 412 -30.99 41.39 -10.13
CA ALA A 412 -31.42 40.40 -9.14
C ALA A 412 -31.94 39.11 -9.78
N ALA A 413 -32.69 39.20 -10.88
CA ALA A 413 -33.15 38.05 -11.65
C ALA A 413 -31.98 37.28 -12.27
N ASN A 414 -31.02 37.99 -12.86
CA ASN A 414 -29.81 37.40 -13.42
C ASN A 414 -28.95 36.71 -12.35
N ALA A 415 -28.83 37.31 -11.17
CA ALA A 415 -28.13 36.70 -10.03
C ALA A 415 -28.81 35.40 -9.58
N LYS A 416 -30.15 35.39 -9.45
CA LYS A 416 -30.91 34.17 -9.15
C LYS A 416 -30.74 33.09 -10.22
N ALA A 417 -30.79 33.49 -11.50
CA ALA A 417 -30.59 32.57 -12.61
C ALA A 417 -29.17 31.98 -12.60
N ALA A 418 -28.13 32.78 -12.34
CA ALA A 418 -26.76 32.31 -12.23
C ALA A 418 -26.60 31.27 -11.10
N VAL A 419 -27.15 31.54 -9.91
CA VAL A 419 -27.14 30.58 -8.79
C VAL A 419 -27.86 29.28 -9.16
N SER A 420 -28.99 29.37 -9.87
CA SER A 420 -29.73 28.17 -10.32
C SER A 420 -28.92 27.33 -11.32
N ARG A 421 -28.23 27.98 -12.27
CA ARG A 421 -27.35 27.31 -13.25
C ARG A 421 -26.17 26.64 -12.56
N ASP A 422 -25.55 27.31 -11.58
CA ASP A 422 -24.44 26.72 -10.80
C ASP A 422 -24.90 25.49 -10.02
N LEU A 423 -26.12 25.52 -9.49
CA LEU A 423 -26.69 24.39 -8.77
C LEU A 423 -26.99 23.22 -9.72
N GLN A 424 -27.55 23.49 -10.90
CA GLN A 424 -27.78 22.49 -11.95
C GLN A 424 -26.46 21.86 -12.42
N ALA A 425 -25.43 22.67 -12.71
CA ALA A 425 -24.12 22.18 -13.11
C ALA A 425 -23.47 21.29 -12.04
N LYS A 426 -23.64 21.64 -10.75
CA LYS A 426 -23.18 20.80 -9.63
C LYS A 426 -23.95 19.48 -9.55
N GLN A 427 -25.25 19.49 -9.80
CA GLN A 427 -26.07 18.27 -9.84
C GLN A 427 -25.63 17.35 -10.99
N GLU A 428 -25.49 17.89 -12.20
CA GLU A 428 -25.03 17.15 -13.37
C GLU A 428 -23.63 16.57 -13.17
N LEU A 429 -22.70 17.34 -12.59
CA LEU A 429 -21.37 16.85 -12.24
C LEU A 429 -21.43 15.72 -11.21
N ALA A 430 -22.27 15.86 -10.18
CA ALA A 430 -22.45 14.82 -9.17
C ALA A 430 -23.02 13.53 -9.78
N GLU A 431 -23.97 13.65 -10.70
CA GLU A 431 -24.50 12.51 -11.46
C GLU A 431 -23.45 11.88 -12.37
N ALA A 432 -22.66 12.68 -13.09
CA ALA A 432 -21.56 12.19 -13.93
C ALA A 432 -20.51 11.43 -13.11
N VAL A 433 -20.15 11.92 -11.91
CA VAL A 433 -19.25 11.22 -10.98
C VAL A 433 -19.88 9.91 -10.51
N ARG A 434 -21.18 9.89 -10.17
CA ARG A 434 -21.89 8.65 -9.79
C ARG A 434 -21.88 7.63 -10.93
N ARG A 435 -22.17 8.05 -12.17
CA ARG A 435 -22.13 7.18 -13.36
C ARG A 435 -20.74 6.63 -13.61
N ARG A 436 -19.70 7.47 -13.57
CA ARG A 436 -18.30 7.04 -13.73
C ARG A 436 -17.87 6.04 -12.65
N ARG A 437 -18.31 6.26 -11.40
CA ARG A 437 -18.05 5.34 -10.30
C ARG A 437 -18.77 4.01 -10.49
N ALA A 438 -20.03 4.01 -10.92
CA ALA A 438 -20.78 2.79 -11.19
C ALA A 438 -20.12 1.94 -12.28
N VAL A 439 -19.73 2.55 -13.40
CA VAL A 439 -18.98 1.88 -14.48
C VAL A 439 -17.64 1.32 -13.97
N GLY A 440 -16.93 2.08 -13.14
CA GLY A 440 -15.69 1.61 -12.52
C GLY A 440 -15.90 0.41 -11.58
N GLU A 441 -16.99 0.39 -10.82
CA GLU A 441 -17.36 -0.73 -9.94
C GLU A 441 -17.77 -1.97 -10.76
N GLU A 442 -18.47 -1.81 -11.88
CA GLU A 442 -18.82 -2.90 -12.80
C GLU A 442 -17.58 -3.52 -13.45
N LEU A 443 -16.68 -2.69 -14.01
CA LEU A 443 -15.42 -3.17 -14.58
C LEU A 443 -14.55 -3.88 -13.52
N ALA A 444 -14.55 -3.40 -12.28
CA ALA A 444 -13.85 -4.06 -11.19
C ALA A 444 -14.48 -5.41 -10.81
N ARG A 445 -15.80 -5.55 -10.89
CA ARG A 445 -16.49 -6.84 -10.69
C ARG A 445 -16.16 -7.83 -11.79
N GLU A 446 -16.11 -7.37 -13.04
CA GLU A 446 -15.73 -8.22 -14.19
C GLU A 446 -14.29 -8.71 -14.05
N ARG A 447 -13.33 -7.82 -13.75
CA ARG A 447 -11.94 -8.22 -13.50
C ARG A 447 -11.81 -9.23 -12.38
N ARG A 448 -12.54 -9.06 -11.27
CA ARG A 448 -12.55 -10.05 -10.18
C ARG A 448 -13.07 -11.40 -10.64
N ARG A 449 -14.09 -11.45 -11.50
CA ARG A 449 -14.61 -12.71 -12.05
C ARG A 449 -13.57 -13.37 -12.96
N GLU A 450 -12.89 -12.60 -13.80
CA GLU A 450 -11.81 -13.08 -14.66
C GLU A 450 -10.64 -13.64 -13.82
N ASP A 451 -10.22 -12.91 -12.79
CA ASP A 451 -9.19 -13.34 -11.85
C ASP A 451 -9.61 -14.63 -11.11
N GLU A 452 -10.85 -14.72 -10.64
CA GLU A 452 -11.38 -15.93 -10.00
C GLU A 452 -11.35 -17.14 -10.94
N VAL A 453 -11.74 -16.96 -12.21
CA VAL A 453 -11.68 -18.03 -13.23
C VAL A 453 -10.23 -18.43 -13.52
N ALA A 454 -9.31 -17.46 -13.66
CA ALA A 454 -7.90 -17.73 -13.87
C ALA A 454 -7.28 -18.47 -12.67
N CYS A 455 -7.58 -18.05 -11.44
CA CYS A 455 -7.12 -18.72 -10.23
C CYS A 455 -7.66 -20.15 -10.12
N ARG A 456 -8.92 -20.39 -10.49
CA ARG A 456 -9.50 -21.74 -10.53
C ARG A 456 -8.79 -22.63 -11.54
N ALA A 457 -8.52 -22.12 -12.75
CA ALA A 457 -7.80 -22.88 -13.78
C ALA A 457 -6.38 -23.27 -13.31
N ILE A 458 -5.66 -22.35 -12.67
CA ILE A 458 -4.33 -22.63 -12.10
C ILE A 458 -4.43 -23.67 -10.98
N ALA A 459 -5.44 -23.58 -10.10
CA ALA A 459 -5.65 -24.54 -9.03
C ALA A 459 -5.97 -25.94 -9.57
N ASP A 460 -6.77 -26.04 -10.64
CA ASP A 460 -7.09 -27.30 -11.31
C ASP A 460 -5.84 -27.92 -11.95
N GLU A 461 -4.98 -27.14 -12.60
CA GLU A 461 -3.70 -27.62 -13.14
C GLU A 461 -2.75 -28.10 -12.03
N VAL A 462 -2.62 -27.34 -10.94
CA VAL A 462 -1.81 -27.77 -9.78
C VAL A 462 -2.36 -29.07 -9.17
N ARG A 463 -3.69 -29.22 -9.09
CA ARG A 463 -4.33 -30.46 -8.62
C ARG A 463 -4.02 -31.63 -9.55
N LYS A 464 -4.09 -31.45 -10.86
CA LYS A 464 -3.74 -32.50 -11.84
C LYS A 464 -2.29 -32.96 -11.65
N VAL A 465 -1.36 -32.01 -11.54
CA VAL A 465 0.07 -32.33 -11.36
C VAL A 465 0.36 -33.01 -10.02
N ARG A 466 -0.29 -32.59 -8.93
CA ARG A 466 -0.02 -33.12 -7.57
C ARG A 466 -0.73 -34.41 -7.25
N GLU A 467 -1.95 -34.61 -7.75
CA GLU A 467 -2.82 -35.70 -7.30
C GLU A 467 -3.10 -36.72 -8.40
N THR A 468 -3.46 -36.29 -9.61
CA THR A 468 -3.91 -37.23 -10.65
C THR A 468 -2.72 -37.83 -11.41
N ALA A 469 -1.76 -37.00 -11.83
CA ALA A 469 -0.58 -37.45 -12.58
C ALA A 469 0.27 -38.52 -11.86
N PRO A 470 0.62 -38.38 -10.56
CA PRO A 470 1.38 -39.44 -9.88
C PRO A 470 0.56 -40.71 -9.69
N ARG A 471 -0.74 -40.60 -9.41
CA ARG A 471 -1.62 -41.78 -9.28
C ARG A 471 -1.78 -42.53 -10.60
N GLU A 472 -1.92 -41.81 -11.71
CA GLU A 472 -1.99 -42.39 -13.05
C GLU A 472 -0.66 -43.06 -13.42
N ALA A 473 0.48 -42.43 -13.11
CA ALA A 473 1.80 -43.03 -13.31
C ALA A 473 2.01 -44.29 -12.45
N GLU A 474 1.63 -44.26 -11.16
CA GLU A 474 1.69 -45.42 -10.27
C GLU A 474 0.78 -46.55 -10.75
N ALA A 475 -0.43 -46.23 -11.21
CA ALA A 475 -1.36 -47.21 -11.78
C ALA A 475 -0.82 -47.83 -13.07
N ALA A 476 -0.20 -47.03 -13.95
CA ALA A 476 0.44 -47.53 -15.17
C ALA A 476 1.63 -48.45 -14.87
N VAL A 477 2.48 -48.09 -13.89
CA VAL A 477 3.59 -48.94 -13.44
C VAL A 477 3.08 -50.22 -12.79
N ALA A 478 2.02 -50.15 -11.97
CA ALA A 478 1.40 -51.31 -11.36
C ALA A 478 0.79 -52.25 -12.41
N ALA A 479 0.11 -51.71 -13.42
CA ALA A 479 -0.44 -52.47 -14.54
C ALA A 479 0.66 -53.15 -15.36
N ALA A 480 1.76 -52.44 -15.65
CA ALA A 480 2.92 -53.00 -16.35
C ALA A 480 3.59 -54.13 -15.55
N ARG A 481 3.74 -53.97 -14.22
CA ARG A 481 4.27 -55.02 -13.34
C ARG A 481 3.34 -56.23 -13.27
N ALA A 482 2.03 -56.02 -13.21
CA ALA A 482 1.06 -57.11 -13.21
C ALA A 482 1.08 -57.89 -14.52
N ALA A 483 1.17 -57.20 -15.66
CA ALA A 483 1.31 -57.82 -16.98
C ALA A 483 2.62 -58.61 -17.10
N ALA A 484 3.74 -58.06 -16.63
CA ALA A 484 5.02 -58.77 -16.60
C ALA A 484 4.98 -60.01 -15.70
N ALA A 485 4.36 -59.91 -14.51
CA ALA A 485 4.19 -61.03 -13.60
C ALA A 485 3.27 -62.12 -14.17
N ALA A 486 2.22 -61.75 -14.92
CA ALA A 486 1.36 -62.70 -15.62
C ALA A 486 2.13 -63.43 -16.73
N ALA A 487 2.89 -62.71 -17.55
CA ALA A 487 3.73 -63.30 -18.59
C ALA A 487 4.81 -64.25 -18.02
N GLU A 488 5.44 -63.90 -16.89
CA GLU A 488 6.37 -64.79 -16.19
C GLU A 488 5.69 -66.05 -15.63
N ARG A 489 4.46 -65.93 -15.12
CA ARG A 489 3.69 -67.10 -14.65
C ARG A 489 3.30 -68.02 -15.80
N GLU A 490 2.93 -67.47 -16.95
CA GLU A 490 2.64 -68.27 -18.15
C GLU A 490 3.90 -69.00 -18.64
N ARG A 491 5.04 -68.31 -18.78
CA ARG A 491 6.32 -68.95 -19.14
C ARG A 491 6.73 -70.02 -18.14
N ALA A 492 6.56 -69.77 -16.85
CA ALA A 492 6.87 -70.76 -15.81
C ALA A 492 5.92 -71.97 -15.85
N ALA A 493 4.63 -71.75 -16.18
CA ALA A 493 3.67 -72.83 -16.36
C ALA A 493 3.97 -73.68 -17.60
N GLU A 494 4.35 -73.05 -18.72
CA GLU A 494 4.81 -73.73 -19.93
C GLU A 494 6.07 -74.55 -19.66
N ALA A 495 7.09 -73.96 -19.04
CA ALA A 495 8.32 -74.67 -18.66
C ALA A 495 8.05 -75.83 -17.68
N ALA A 496 7.12 -75.66 -16.74
CA ALA A 496 6.72 -76.72 -15.83
C ALA A 496 5.96 -77.85 -16.55
N ALA A 497 5.12 -77.52 -17.54
CA ALA A 497 4.41 -78.49 -18.36
C ALA A 497 5.39 -79.28 -19.26
N GLU A 498 6.34 -78.62 -19.89
CA GLU A 498 7.42 -79.26 -20.66
C GLU A 498 8.26 -80.18 -19.77
N ALA A 499 8.69 -79.72 -18.60
CA ALA A 499 9.43 -80.54 -17.64
C ALA A 499 8.61 -81.74 -17.14
N ALA A 500 7.29 -81.57 -16.94
CA ALA A 500 6.40 -82.67 -16.58
C ALA A 500 6.24 -83.68 -17.71
N ALA A 501 6.15 -83.24 -18.96
CA ALA A 501 6.08 -84.09 -20.15
C ALA A 501 7.38 -84.89 -20.35
N LEU A 502 8.54 -84.25 -20.17
CA LEU A 502 9.84 -84.92 -20.19
C LEU A 502 9.96 -85.98 -19.09
N ARG A 503 9.61 -85.66 -17.85
CA ARG A 503 9.60 -86.65 -16.74
C ARG A 503 8.63 -87.80 -17.01
N ALA A 504 7.48 -87.53 -17.62
CA ALA A 504 6.52 -88.57 -17.98
C ALA A 504 7.05 -89.48 -19.10
N ALA A 505 7.75 -88.93 -20.09
CA ALA A 505 8.42 -89.69 -21.13
C ALA A 505 9.56 -90.55 -20.55
N GLU A 506 10.42 -89.99 -19.71
CA GLU A 506 11.47 -90.72 -18.98
C GLU A 506 10.88 -91.85 -18.11
N ALA A 507 9.76 -91.59 -17.42
CA ALA A 507 9.06 -92.60 -16.62
C ALA A 507 8.45 -93.71 -17.50
N ALA A 508 7.95 -93.38 -18.70
CA ALA A 508 7.44 -94.36 -19.65
C ALA A 508 8.58 -95.23 -20.21
N GLU A 509 9.71 -94.63 -20.58
CA GLU A 509 10.91 -95.37 -20.99
C GLU A 509 11.45 -96.26 -19.86
N ALA A 510 11.45 -95.76 -18.62
CA ALA A 510 11.81 -96.54 -17.44
C ALA A 510 10.82 -97.70 -17.21
N ALA A 511 9.51 -97.48 -17.38
CA ALA A 511 8.50 -98.52 -17.27
C ALA A 511 8.63 -99.58 -18.36
N ASP A 512 8.94 -99.20 -19.60
CA ASP A 512 9.21 -100.12 -20.70
C ASP A 512 10.51 -100.91 -20.45
N ARG A 513 11.53 -100.28 -19.86
CA ARG A 513 12.77 -100.95 -19.42
C ARG A 513 12.49 -101.97 -18.32
N ILE A 514 11.64 -101.64 -17.36
CA ILE A 514 11.17 -102.57 -16.32
C ILE A 514 10.37 -103.73 -16.94
N ARG A 515 9.52 -103.47 -17.95
CA ARG A 515 8.81 -104.54 -18.68
C ARG A 515 9.77 -105.44 -19.44
N ARG A 516 10.83 -104.92 -20.05
CA ARG A 516 11.88 -105.72 -20.70
C ARG A 516 12.64 -106.58 -19.70
N LEU A 517 13.09 -106.01 -18.58
CA LEU A 517 13.74 -106.76 -17.50
C LEU A 517 12.82 -107.86 -16.93
N ARG A 518 11.55 -107.55 -16.69
CA ARG A 518 10.57 -108.56 -16.24
C ARG A 518 10.30 -109.65 -17.27
N ALA A 519 10.32 -109.33 -18.57
CA ALA A 519 10.18 -110.33 -19.64
C ALA A 519 11.44 -111.19 -19.79
N GLU A 520 12.64 -110.62 -19.53
CA GLU A 520 13.90 -111.36 -19.41
C GLU A 520 13.88 -112.28 -18.17
N ASP A 521 13.29 -111.83 -17.05
CA ASP A 521 13.09 -112.63 -15.84
C ASP A 521 11.96 -113.69 -15.97
N GLU A 522 10.93 -113.45 -16.80
CA GLU A 522 9.82 -114.37 -17.06
C GLU A 522 10.16 -115.47 -18.08
N VAL A 523 11.36 -115.46 -18.68
CA VAL A 523 11.89 -116.65 -19.36
C VAL A 523 12.07 -117.75 -18.29
N PRO A 524 11.34 -118.87 -18.34
CA PRO A 524 11.56 -119.96 -17.41
C PRO A 524 12.92 -120.57 -17.74
N LEU A 525 13.97 -120.12 -17.05
CA LEU A 525 15.26 -120.80 -16.99
C LEU A 525 15.05 -122.13 -16.27
N ARG A 526 14.49 -123.09 -17.03
CA ARG A 526 14.68 -124.50 -16.77
C ARG A 526 16.17 -124.77 -16.92
N SER A 527 16.75 -125.26 -15.84
CA SER A 527 18.12 -125.72 -15.68
C SER A 527 19.17 -124.64 -15.37
N GLY A 528 19.78 -124.82 -14.20
CA GLY A 528 21.16 -124.39 -13.97
C GLY A 528 21.32 -123.18 -13.05
N SER A 529 21.45 -123.46 -11.75
CA SER A 529 22.38 -122.76 -10.85
C SER A 529 22.13 -121.26 -10.56
N ALA A 530 21.49 -120.96 -9.43
CA ALA A 530 22.17 -120.33 -8.29
C ALA A 530 21.17 -120.04 -7.14
N ALA A 531 21.48 -120.63 -5.98
CA ALA A 531 21.30 -120.13 -4.62
C ALA A 531 20.05 -119.27 -4.27
N GLY A 532 19.19 -119.67 -3.33
CA GLY A 532 19.30 -120.81 -2.43
C GLY A 532 18.21 -120.76 -1.35
N SER A 533 17.54 -121.91 -1.18
CA SER A 533 17.16 -122.48 0.12
C SER A 533 16.30 -123.71 -0.14
N GLY A 534 16.85 -124.91 0.07
CA GLY A 534 16.07 -126.14 -0.04
C GLY A 534 16.91 -127.39 -0.33
N ALA A 535 17.87 -127.70 0.55
CA ALA A 535 18.49 -129.03 0.60
C ALA A 535 17.97 -129.80 1.83
N PRO A 536 17.69 -131.12 1.74
CA PRO A 536 17.24 -131.93 2.87
C PRO A 536 18.34 -132.07 3.95
N PHE A 537 17.92 -132.03 5.22
CA PHE A 537 18.78 -132.02 6.42
C PHE A 537 19.51 -133.36 6.64
N ASP A 538 20.84 -133.32 6.72
CA ASP A 538 21.72 -134.48 6.99
C ASP A 538 22.26 -134.42 8.44
N PRO A 539 21.92 -135.38 9.31
CA PRO A 539 22.31 -135.37 10.73
C PRO A 539 23.80 -135.66 10.98
N THR A 540 24.57 -136.05 9.95
CA THR A 540 26.02 -136.27 10.04
C THR A 540 26.84 -135.03 9.69
N TRP A 541 26.21 -134.00 9.15
CA TRP A 541 26.88 -132.76 8.75
C TRP A 541 26.72 -131.66 9.80
N THR A 542 27.71 -130.79 9.93
CA THR A 542 27.66 -129.62 10.83
C THR A 542 26.83 -128.48 10.22
N ALA A 543 26.26 -127.61 11.06
CA ALA A 543 25.37 -126.54 10.60
C ALA A 543 26.08 -125.44 9.77
N GLY A 544 27.41 -125.40 9.77
CA GLY A 544 28.22 -124.58 8.87
C GLY A 544 28.18 -123.09 9.20
N HIS A 545 27.92 -122.72 10.45
CA HIS A 545 27.85 -121.31 10.90
C HIS A 545 29.22 -120.74 11.29
N GLY A 546 30.29 -121.54 11.23
CA GLY A 546 31.67 -121.10 11.45
C GLY A 546 32.04 -120.86 12.92
N LEU A 547 31.28 -121.40 13.87
CA LEU A 547 31.67 -121.43 15.29
C LEU A 547 32.68 -122.55 15.55
N LEU A 548 33.65 -122.28 16.44
CA LEU A 548 34.78 -123.17 16.71
C LEU A 548 34.39 -124.53 17.32
N ASP A 549 33.20 -124.64 17.92
CA ASP A 549 32.71 -125.84 18.60
C ASP A 549 31.45 -126.43 17.92
N GLU A 550 31.33 -126.31 16.59
CA GLU A 550 30.26 -126.98 15.84
C GLU A 550 30.54 -128.48 15.69
N MET A 551 29.72 -129.31 16.36
CA MET A 551 29.71 -130.76 16.21
C MET A 551 28.43 -131.22 15.52
N SER A 552 28.49 -132.30 14.74
CA SER A 552 27.29 -132.87 14.11
C SER A 552 26.32 -133.39 15.18
N LEU A 553 25.02 -133.47 14.87
CA LEU A 553 24.02 -134.01 15.81
C LEU A 553 24.39 -135.44 16.25
N GLN A 554 24.91 -136.23 15.32
CA GLN A 554 25.41 -137.58 15.57
C GLN A 554 26.58 -137.58 16.56
N GLU A 555 27.58 -136.73 16.33
CA GLU A 555 28.76 -136.62 17.20
C GLU A 555 28.40 -136.12 18.61
N ALA A 556 27.46 -135.17 18.71
CA ALA A 556 26.95 -134.71 20.00
C ALA A 556 26.27 -135.82 20.81
N ARG A 557 25.53 -136.73 20.14
CA ARG A 557 24.91 -137.89 20.79
C ARG A 557 25.94 -138.92 21.27
N GLU A 558 26.98 -139.17 20.48
CA GLU A 558 28.05 -140.10 20.87
C GLU A 558 28.86 -139.57 22.05
N ARG A 559 29.21 -138.28 22.04
CA ARG A 559 29.91 -137.66 23.17
C ARG A 559 29.05 -137.66 24.43
N LEU A 560 27.75 -137.37 24.30
CA LEU A 560 26.81 -137.47 25.43
C LEU A 560 26.76 -138.89 26.01
N ALA A 561 26.69 -139.91 25.15
CA ALA A 561 26.71 -141.31 25.58
C ALA A 561 28.02 -141.68 26.28
N ALA A 562 29.17 -141.22 25.77
CA ALA A 562 30.47 -141.43 26.39
C ALA A 562 30.59 -140.73 27.75
N THR A 563 30.07 -139.50 27.89
CA THR A 563 30.06 -138.80 29.18
C THR A 563 29.14 -139.49 30.20
N GLN A 564 27.96 -139.95 29.78
CA GLN A 564 27.03 -140.66 30.66
C GLN A 564 27.61 -142.01 31.13
N ALA A 565 28.32 -142.73 30.25
CA ALA A 565 29.02 -143.97 30.62
C ALA A 565 30.14 -143.69 31.64
N ALA A 566 30.93 -142.63 31.44
CA ALA A 566 31.99 -142.24 32.36
C ALA A 566 31.44 -141.79 33.73
N GLU A 567 30.32 -141.06 33.75
CA GLU A 567 29.62 -140.69 34.98
C GLU A 567 29.09 -141.93 35.72
N ALA A 568 28.48 -142.88 35.00
CA ALA A 568 28.00 -144.14 35.59
C ALA A 568 29.16 -144.96 36.20
N GLU A 569 30.29 -145.10 35.50
CA GLU A 569 31.47 -145.76 36.04
C GLU A 569 32.03 -145.05 37.28
N ALA A 570 32.02 -143.72 37.30
CA ALA A 570 32.46 -142.94 38.46
C ALA A 570 31.53 -143.11 39.66
N GLU A 571 30.21 -143.22 39.43
CA GLU A 571 29.24 -143.55 40.48
C GLU A 571 29.45 -144.96 41.04
N GLU A 572 29.72 -145.95 40.19
CA GLU A 572 30.03 -147.31 40.62
C GLU A 572 31.32 -147.36 41.46
N ARG A 573 32.38 -146.66 41.04
CA ARG A 573 33.61 -146.53 41.83
C ARG A 573 33.35 -145.87 43.18
N ARG A 574 32.58 -144.78 43.22
CA ARG A 574 32.17 -144.14 44.50
C ARG A 574 31.37 -145.10 45.39
N ARG A 575 30.48 -145.93 44.82
CA ARG A 575 29.75 -146.95 45.59
C ARG A 575 30.70 -148.02 46.14
N GLN A 576 31.67 -148.46 45.35
CA GLN A 576 32.69 -149.43 45.80
C GLN A 576 33.58 -148.85 46.90
N ASP A 577 34.02 -147.60 46.78
CA ASP A 577 34.82 -146.91 47.79
C ASP A 577 34.06 -146.75 49.11
N ILE A 578 32.76 -146.43 49.06
CA ILE A 578 31.90 -146.36 50.26
C ILE A 578 31.77 -147.74 50.93
N ILE A 579 31.67 -148.82 50.15
CA ILE A 579 31.62 -150.19 50.68
C ILE A 579 32.95 -150.56 51.36
N VAL A 580 34.09 -150.24 50.75
CA VAL A 580 35.43 -150.48 51.32
C VAL A 580 35.65 -149.64 52.58
N ALA A 581 35.26 -148.36 52.57
CA ALA A 581 35.36 -147.48 53.72
C ALA A 581 34.52 -147.97 54.92
N ARG A 582 33.29 -148.46 54.67
CA ARG A 582 32.47 -149.09 55.73
C ARG A 582 33.10 -150.37 56.29
N ARG A 583 33.87 -151.12 55.49
CA ARG A 583 34.50 -152.39 55.90
C ARG A 583 35.77 -152.19 56.74
N ASN A 584 36.47 -151.08 56.56
CA ASN A 584 37.66 -150.74 57.36
C ASN A 584 37.34 -150.04 58.68
N GLN A 585 36.11 -149.56 58.88
CA GLN A 585 35.67 -148.90 60.12
C GLN A 585 35.11 -149.87 61.20
N SER A 586 34.93 -151.16 60.88
CA SER A 586 34.45 -152.16 61.85
C SER A 586 35.56 -153.06 62.42
N ARG A 587 36.75 -152.49 62.62
CA ARG A 587 37.78 -153.03 63.52
C ARG A 587 38.39 -151.93 64.38
#